data_AF-A0A1F9P2X5-F1
#
_entry.id   AF-A0A1F9P2X5-F1
#
_cell.length_a   1.000
_cell.length_b   1.000
_cell.length_c   1.000
_cell.angle_alpha   90.00
_cell.angle_beta   90.00
_cell.angle_gamma   90.00
#
_symmetry.space_group_name_H-M   'P 1'
#
loop_
_entity.id
_entity.type
_entity.pdbx_description
1 polymer ?
#
loop_
_entity_poly.entity_id
_entity_poly.type
_entity_poly.pdbx_seq_one_letter_code
_entity_poly.pdbx_strand_id
1 'polypeptide(L)'
;MQIAAHCRKCGKIMKNRRIDDYQVKTTCSCGFSDYRTLTENIRKVNPFAKKAVFSPYAVSEKDQQSATMHRTNREHQEMHTLEEISLLIASDIALPDLLATVATKIVKQLKADVCNIYLLEEDELVLRATHGYDPVHIGRLRLKMGEGITGAAALDKKPITLSNAAKDPRNKVFPELNEDRYNSMLSYPIIGGNQLYGVINAQCTSVRALPEDEFSFITIIAKLILSAIKCAQ
;
A
#
# COMPACT_ATOMS: atom_id res chain seq x y z
N MET A 1 34.87 9.52 17.12
CA MET A 1 35.82 8.96 16.14
C MET A 1 35.07 8.80 14.82
N GLN A 2 35.33 9.64 13.81
CA GLN A 2 34.64 9.54 12.51
C GLN A 2 35.14 8.30 11.75
N ILE A 3 34.24 7.35 11.51
CA ILE A 3 34.54 6.14 10.74
C ILE A 3 34.69 6.56 9.27
N ALA A 4 35.92 6.49 8.74
CA ALA A 4 36.20 6.83 7.35
C ALA A 4 35.55 5.79 6.40
N ALA A 5 34.72 6.27 5.47
CA ALA A 5 34.04 5.42 4.49
C ALA A 5 35.02 4.92 3.42
N HIS A 6 35.06 3.61 3.18
CA HIS A 6 35.90 3.00 2.14
C HIS A 6 35.05 2.62 0.91
N CYS A 7 35.63 2.77 -0.27
CA CYS A 7 34.95 2.51 -1.54
C CYS A 7 34.76 1.01 -1.77
N ARG A 8 33.52 0.58 -2.01
CA ARG A 8 33.20 -0.82 -2.31
C ARG A 8 33.79 -1.33 -3.63
N LYS A 9 34.17 -0.42 -4.54
CA LYS A 9 34.71 -0.76 -5.86
C LYS A 9 36.24 -0.91 -5.88
N CYS A 10 36.97 -0.10 -5.11
CA CYS A 10 38.44 -0.09 -5.15
C CYS A 10 39.12 -0.02 -3.78
N GLY A 11 38.35 -0.08 -2.68
CA GLY A 11 38.86 -0.06 -1.31
C GLY A 11 39.37 1.29 -0.80
N LYS A 12 39.55 2.30 -1.65
CA LYS A 12 40.12 3.62 -1.24
C LYS A 12 39.15 4.41 -0.36
N ILE A 13 39.71 5.24 0.54
CA ILE A 13 38.93 6.15 1.40
C ILE A 13 38.17 7.15 0.53
N MET A 14 36.88 7.33 0.84
CA MET A 14 35.97 8.20 0.12
C MET A 14 35.90 9.58 0.79
N LYS A 15 35.71 10.62 -0.03
CA LYS A 15 35.46 11.99 0.45
C LYS A 15 33.97 12.19 0.67
N ASN A 16 33.62 12.82 1.78
CA ASN A 16 32.22 13.08 2.14
C ASN A 16 31.87 14.54 1.85
N ARG A 17 30.69 14.77 1.27
CA ARG A 17 30.11 16.10 1.07
C ARG A 17 28.65 16.05 1.50
N ARG A 18 28.27 16.89 2.47
CA ARG A 18 26.87 17.02 2.89
C ARG A 18 26.06 17.66 1.77
N ILE A 19 24.91 17.05 1.45
CA ILE A 19 23.98 17.55 0.43
C ILE A 19 22.84 18.29 1.12
N ASP A 20 22.27 17.68 2.16
CA ASP A 20 21.22 18.27 2.98
C ASP A 20 21.30 17.77 4.44
N ASP A 21 20.25 18.02 5.21
CA ASP A 21 20.20 17.67 6.64
C ASP A 21 20.11 16.18 6.92
N TYR A 22 19.77 15.40 5.92
CA TYR A 22 19.55 13.97 6.04
C TYR A 22 20.54 13.17 5.21
N GLN A 23 21.20 13.75 4.19
CA GLN A 23 22.02 13.03 3.24
C GLN A 23 23.44 13.60 3.07
N VAL A 24 24.41 12.69 3.02
CA VAL A 24 25.80 12.94 2.67
C VAL A 24 26.15 12.12 1.45
N LYS A 25 26.64 12.79 0.40
CA LYS A 25 27.21 12.13 -0.77
C LYS A 25 28.68 11.81 -0.49
N THR A 26 29.06 10.56 -0.71
CA THR A 26 30.42 10.07 -0.64
C THR A 26 30.95 9.84 -2.06
N THR A 27 32.17 10.28 -2.35
CA THR A 27 32.77 10.17 -3.68
C THR A 27 34.18 9.57 -3.58
N CYS A 28 34.47 8.62 -4.46
CA CYS A 28 35.78 7.99 -4.58
C CYS A 28 36.52 8.51 -5.82
N SER A 29 37.85 8.55 -5.76
CA SER A 29 38.70 8.92 -6.90
C SER A 29 38.61 7.96 -8.10
N CYS A 30 38.04 6.76 -7.94
CA CYS A 30 37.77 5.84 -9.04
C CYS A 30 36.46 6.16 -9.81
N GLY A 31 35.76 7.24 -9.46
CA GLY A 31 34.50 7.64 -10.07
C GLY A 31 33.24 7.05 -9.42
N PHE A 32 33.38 6.17 -8.42
CA PHE A 32 32.24 5.63 -7.67
C PHE A 32 31.70 6.66 -6.65
N SER A 33 30.39 6.85 -6.63
CA SER A 33 29.72 7.69 -5.63
C SER A 33 28.55 6.97 -4.97
N ASP A 34 28.31 7.25 -3.70
CA ASP A 34 27.27 6.63 -2.89
C ASP A 34 26.65 7.65 -1.93
N TYR A 35 25.40 7.45 -1.52
CA TYR A 35 24.68 8.37 -0.63
C TYR A 35 24.43 7.69 0.71
N ARG A 36 24.68 8.42 1.80
CA ARG A 36 24.47 7.93 3.17
C ARG A 36 23.57 8.88 3.93
N THR A 37 22.56 8.31 4.57
CA THR A 37 21.70 9.07 5.46
C THR A 37 22.41 9.31 6.79
N LEU A 38 22.45 10.55 7.27
CA LEU A 38 23.03 10.89 8.57
C LEU A 38 22.11 10.44 9.69
N THR A 39 22.50 9.41 10.43
CA THR A 39 21.89 9.06 11.71
C THR A 39 22.87 9.38 12.83
N GLU A 40 22.65 10.47 13.57
CA GLU A 40 22.24 10.44 15.00
C GLU A 40 22.51 11.74 15.80
N ASN A 41 21.53 12.07 16.68
CA ASN A 41 21.52 12.96 17.87
C ASN A 41 21.05 14.43 17.74
N ILE A 42 19.72 14.61 17.79
CA ILE A 42 19.07 15.75 18.48
C ILE A 42 18.10 15.16 19.52
N ARG A 43 18.34 15.43 20.80
CA ARG A 43 17.44 15.14 21.93
C ARG A 43 16.66 16.40 22.29
N LYS A 44 15.40 16.19 22.70
CA LYS A 44 14.35 17.11 23.23
C LYS A 44 13.57 17.82 22.11
N VAL A 45 12.33 17.45 21.75
CA VAL A 45 11.17 17.08 22.56
C VAL A 45 10.32 16.00 21.84
N ASN A 46 10.36 14.74 22.30
CA ASN A 46 9.22 13.82 22.27
C ASN A 46 9.49 12.68 23.28
N PRO A 47 8.78 12.60 24.42
CA PRO A 47 9.08 11.64 25.48
C PRO A 47 8.83 10.16 25.14
N PHE A 48 8.29 9.83 23.96
CA PHE A 48 7.83 8.47 23.65
C PHE A 48 8.45 7.81 22.39
N ALA A 49 9.42 8.42 21.72
CA ALA A 49 10.04 7.83 20.53
C ALA A 49 11.36 7.09 20.86
N LYS A 50 11.33 5.75 20.93
CA LYS A 50 12.56 4.93 20.89
C LYS A 50 12.91 4.60 19.43
N LYS A 51 14.07 5.10 18.99
CA LYS A 51 14.70 4.83 17.68
C LYS A 51 14.96 3.33 17.47
N ALA A 52 14.59 2.80 16.30
CA ALA A 52 15.11 1.54 15.79
C ALA A 52 16.57 1.74 15.31
N VAL A 53 17.48 0.96 15.87
CA VAL A 53 18.90 0.88 15.47
C VAL A 53 19.02 -0.28 14.47
N PHE A 54 19.42 0.02 13.22
CA PHE A 54 19.97 -0.99 12.33
C PHE A 54 21.43 -1.24 12.76
N SER A 55 21.66 -2.33 13.49
CA SER A 55 22.99 -2.87 13.81
C SER A 55 23.30 -4.04 12.85
N PRO A 56 24.56 -4.30 12.44
CA PRO A 56 24.90 -5.47 11.65
C PRO A 56 24.67 -6.71 12.52
N TYR A 57 23.61 -7.46 12.22
CA TYR A 57 23.15 -8.59 13.02
C TYR A 57 24.13 -9.77 12.91
N ALA A 58 25.02 -9.91 13.90
CA ALA A 58 25.48 -11.20 14.33
C ALA A 58 24.33 -11.86 15.11
N VAL A 59 23.85 -12.99 14.62
CA VAL A 59 22.66 -13.69 15.13
C VAL A 59 22.91 -14.15 16.56
N SER A 60 22.17 -13.60 17.53
CA SER A 60 22.11 -14.11 18.91
C SER A 60 20.65 -14.41 19.29
N GLU A 61 20.45 -15.45 20.11
CA GLU A 61 19.16 -16.09 20.42
C GLU A 61 18.05 -15.15 20.95
N LYS A 62 18.36 -13.92 21.37
CA LYS A 62 17.36 -12.89 21.77
C LYS A 62 16.55 -12.33 20.59
N ASP A 63 17.03 -12.45 19.35
CA ASP A 63 16.34 -11.95 18.16
C ASP A 63 15.23 -12.87 17.67
N GLN A 64 15.25 -14.15 18.02
CA GLN A 64 14.11 -15.03 17.76
C GLN A 64 12.87 -14.53 18.49
N GLN A 65 12.99 -14.06 19.73
CA GLN A 65 11.86 -13.50 20.47
C GLN A 65 11.38 -12.16 19.89
N SER A 66 12.28 -11.29 19.42
CA SER A 66 11.90 -10.00 18.83
C SER A 66 11.30 -10.14 17.42
N ALA A 67 11.84 -11.04 16.59
CA ALA A 67 11.27 -11.37 15.27
C ALA A 67 9.93 -12.10 15.41
N THR A 68 9.81 -13.01 16.38
CA THR A 68 8.53 -13.62 16.73
C THR A 68 7.55 -12.56 17.21
N MET A 69 7.95 -11.64 18.11
CA MET A 69 7.09 -10.55 18.59
C MET A 69 6.68 -9.56 17.48
N HIS A 70 7.58 -9.21 16.54
CA HIS A 70 7.24 -8.33 15.41
C HIS A 70 6.33 -9.02 14.39
N ARG A 71 6.53 -10.33 14.17
CA ARG A 71 5.65 -11.16 13.35
C ARG A 71 4.27 -11.31 14.01
N THR A 72 4.24 -11.64 15.29
CA THR A 72 3.03 -11.68 16.13
C THR A 72 2.35 -10.32 16.24
N ASN A 73 3.08 -9.20 16.24
CA ASN A 73 2.50 -7.85 16.21
C ASN A 73 1.95 -7.48 14.83
N ARG A 74 2.59 -7.88 13.72
CA ARG A 74 2.01 -7.73 12.37
C ARG A 74 0.74 -8.57 12.25
N GLU A 75 0.81 -9.82 12.67
CA GLU A 75 -0.33 -10.74 12.73
C GLU A 75 -1.44 -10.17 13.65
N HIS A 76 -1.10 -9.59 14.82
CA HIS A 76 -2.07 -8.92 15.69
C HIS A 76 -2.65 -7.65 15.06
N GLN A 77 -1.87 -6.84 14.34
CA GLN A 77 -2.38 -5.65 13.66
C GLN A 77 -3.31 -6.01 12.51
N GLU A 78 -2.98 -7.08 11.77
CA GLU A 78 -3.86 -7.66 10.75
C GLU A 78 -5.16 -8.15 11.41
N MET A 79 -5.06 -8.98 12.45
CA MET A 79 -6.24 -9.47 13.20
C MET A 79 -7.07 -8.32 13.78
N HIS A 80 -6.46 -7.32 14.38
CA HIS A 80 -7.16 -6.16 14.97
C HIS A 80 -7.83 -5.29 13.90
N THR A 81 -7.21 -5.14 12.73
CA THR A 81 -7.83 -4.42 11.61
C THR A 81 -9.03 -5.18 11.07
N LEU A 82 -8.93 -6.51 10.98
CA LEU A 82 -10.04 -7.36 10.56
C LEU A 82 -11.18 -7.38 11.58
N GLU A 83 -10.87 -7.44 12.88
CA GLU A 83 -11.85 -7.35 13.96
C GLU A 83 -12.55 -5.99 13.97
N GLU A 84 -11.81 -4.88 13.85
CA GLU A 84 -12.39 -3.54 13.74
C GLU A 84 -13.32 -3.41 12.54
N ILE A 85 -12.92 -3.92 11.37
CA ILE A 85 -13.76 -3.86 10.17
C ILE A 85 -14.98 -4.77 10.33
N SER A 86 -14.83 -5.95 10.93
CA SER A 86 -15.94 -6.83 11.25
C SER A 86 -16.93 -6.18 12.23
N LEU A 87 -16.43 -5.46 13.23
CA LEU A 87 -17.26 -4.70 14.18
C LEU A 87 -17.96 -3.52 13.51
N LEU A 88 -17.27 -2.83 12.59
CA LEU A 88 -17.87 -1.75 11.81
C LEU A 88 -19.02 -2.26 10.91
N ILE A 89 -18.92 -3.49 10.41
CA ILE A 89 -19.99 -4.13 9.62
C ILE A 89 -21.15 -4.57 10.51
N ALA A 90 -20.87 -4.98 11.75
CA ALA A 90 -21.88 -5.32 12.73
C ALA A 90 -22.57 -4.09 13.34
N SER A 91 -21.99 -2.89 13.17
CA SER A 91 -22.60 -1.64 13.60
C SER A 91 -23.53 -1.06 12.54
N ASP A 92 -24.56 -0.32 12.98
CA ASP A 92 -25.62 0.30 12.17
C ASP A 92 -25.11 1.53 11.37
N ILE A 93 -23.91 1.40 10.78
CA ILE A 93 -23.24 2.46 9.99
C ILE A 93 -23.75 2.38 8.55
N ALA A 94 -24.02 3.55 7.97
CA ALA A 94 -24.40 3.63 6.56
C ALA A 94 -23.27 3.12 5.64
N LEU A 95 -23.64 2.33 4.62
CA LEU A 95 -22.69 1.71 3.70
C LEU A 95 -21.62 2.68 3.13
N PRO A 96 -21.95 3.92 2.70
CA PRO A 96 -20.93 4.86 2.21
C PRO A 96 -19.82 5.18 3.22
N ASP A 97 -20.19 5.38 4.49
CA ASP A 97 -19.24 5.72 5.55
C ASP A 97 -18.34 4.54 5.93
N LEU A 98 -18.92 3.33 5.91
CA LEU A 98 -18.16 2.09 6.07
C LEU A 98 -17.13 1.94 4.94
N LEU A 99 -17.54 2.09 3.68
CA LEU A 99 -16.64 1.94 2.53
C LEU A 99 -15.51 2.97 2.55
N ALA A 100 -15.79 4.23 2.92
CA ALA A 100 -14.76 5.27 3.07
C ALA A 100 -13.75 4.93 4.18
N THR A 101 -14.25 4.41 5.31
CA THR A 101 -13.41 3.95 6.43
C THR A 101 -12.52 2.78 6.01
N VAL A 102 -13.08 1.81 5.29
CA VAL A 102 -12.35 0.64 4.80
C VAL A 102 -11.28 1.05 3.78
N ALA A 103 -11.58 1.93 2.83
CA ALA A 103 -10.60 2.45 1.87
C ALA A 103 -9.39 3.08 2.58
N THR A 104 -9.64 3.89 3.62
CA THR A 104 -8.58 4.50 4.43
C THR A 104 -7.75 3.46 5.19
N LYS A 105 -8.37 2.40 5.71
CA LYS A 105 -7.64 1.31 6.39
C LYS A 105 -6.79 0.51 5.41
N ILE A 106 -7.30 0.22 4.21
CA ILE A 106 -6.55 -0.48 3.16
C ILE A 106 -5.27 0.28 2.80
N VAL A 107 -5.36 1.59 2.57
CA VAL A 107 -4.20 2.44 2.26
C VAL A 107 -3.14 2.34 3.34
N LYS A 108 -3.53 2.44 4.62
CA LYS A 108 -2.62 2.34 5.76
C LYS A 108 -1.96 0.96 5.87
N GLN A 109 -2.74 -0.12 5.72
CA GLN A 109 -2.25 -1.48 5.90
C GLN A 109 -1.34 -1.92 4.75
N LEU A 110 -1.73 -1.63 3.50
CA LEU A 110 -0.96 -1.99 2.31
C LEU A 110 0.21 -1.03 2.04
N LYS A 111 0.26 0.11 2.76
CA LYS A 111 1.14 1.24 2.44
C LYS A 111 0.98 1.66 0.97
N ALA A 112 -0.27 1.66 0.51
CA ALA A 112 -0.65 2.15 -0.81
C ALA A 112 -0.74 3.69 -0.77
N ASP A 113 -0.77 4.31 -1.94
CA ASP A 113 -1.00 5.76 -2.06
C ASP A 113 -2.47 6.08 -2.27
N VAL A 114 -3.21 5.19 -2.95
CA VAL A 114 -4.63 5.35 -3.24
C VAL A 114 -5.37 4.03 -3.05
N CYS A 115 -6.61 4.10 -2.55
CA CYS A 115 -7.56 2.99 -2.59
C CYS A 115 -8.91 3.47 -3.11
N ASN A 116 -9.47 2.75 -4.08
CA ASN A 116 -10.78 3.03 -4.66
C ASN A 116 -11.66 1.79 -4.57
N ILE A 117 -12.92 1.96 -4.16
CA ILE A 117 -13.91 0.88 -4.12
C ILE A 117 -15.03 1.23 -5.09
N TYR A 118 -15.18 0.36 -6.09
CA TYR A 118 -16.25 0.42 -7.08
C TYR A 118 -17.32 -0.62 -6.73
N LEU A 119 -18.59 -0.24 -6.78
CA LEU A 119 -19.71 -1.18 -6.67
C LEU A 119 -20.35 -1.40 -8.04
N LEU A 120 -20.83 -2.61 -8.27
CA LEU A 120 -21.58 -2.93 -9.48
C LEU A 120 -23.01 -2.38 -9.33
N GLU A 121 -23.40 -1.51 -10.25
CA GLU A 121 -24.75 -0.97 -10.37
C GLU A 121 -25.23 -1.12 -11.79
N GLU A 122 -26.31 -1.90 -11.95
CA GLU A 122 -26.76 -2.37 -13.26
C GLU A 122 -25.61 -3.12 -13.96
N ASP A 123 -25.04 -2.56 -15.01
CA ASP A 123 -23.94 -3.14 -15.80
C ASP A 123 -22.63 -2.33 -15.73
N GLU A 124 -22.53 -1.38 -14.78
CA GLU A 124 -21.37 -0.50 -14.63
C GLU A 124 -20.78 -0.53 -13.22
N LEU A 125 -19.47 -0.36 -13.14
CA LEU A 125 -18.72 -0.19 -11.89
C LEU A 125 -18.70 1.29 -11.53
N VAL A 126 -19.38 1.65 -10.45
CA VAL A 126 -19.51 3.05 -9.98
C VAL A 126 -18.59 3.27 -8.78
N LEU A 127 -17.77 4.32 -8.81
CA LEU A 127 -16.91 4.67 -7.67
C LEU A 127 -17.77 5.07 -6.47
N ARG A 128 -17.68 4.32 -5.37
CA ARG A 128 -18.47 4.56 -4.14
C ARG A 128 -17.65 4.98 -2.93
N ALA A 129 -16.37 4.65 -2.91
CA ALA A 129 -15.45 5.21 -1.93
C ALA A 129 -14.06 5.38 -2.52
N THR A 130 -13.35 6.40 -2.07
CA THR A 130 -11.97 6.64 -2.43
C THR A 130 -11.19 7.14 -1.22
N HIS A 131 -9.92 6.75 -1.15
CA HIS A 131 -8.88 7.43 -0.42
C HIS A 131 -7.81 7.81 -1.43
N GLY A 132 -7.63 9.11 -1.68
CA GLY A 132 -6.58 9.66 -2.52
C GLY A 132 -7.05 10.28 -3.84
N TYR A 133 -8.23 9.94 -4.37
CA TYR A 133 -8.87 10.74 -5.44
C TYR A 133 -9.70 11.88 -4.84
N ASP A 134 -10.06 12.84 -5.70
CA ASP A 134 -11.01 13.89 -5.34
C ASP A 134 -12.40 13.25 -5.07
N PRO A 135 -13.01 13.49 -3.88
CA PRO A 135 -14.34 12.99 -3.56
C PRO A 135 -15.43 13.36 -4.56
N VAL A 136 -15.24 14.41 -5.39
CA VAL A 136 -16.16 14.81 -6.46
C VAL A 136 -16.46 13.67 -7.45
N HIS A 137 -15.56 12.70 -7.59
CA HIS A 137 -15.73 11.57 -8.48
C HIS A 137 -16.63 10.45 -7.92
N ILE A 138 -16.93 10.47 -6.60
CA ILE A 138 -17.83 9.49 -5.98
C ILE A 138 -19.23 9.60 -6.62
N GLY A 139 -19.75 8.49 -7.12
CA GLY A 139 -21.02 8.39 -7.84
C GLY A 139 -21.00 8.91 -9.28
N ARG A 140 -19.92 9.58 -9.72
CA ARG A 140 -19.79 10.14 -11.08
C ARG A 140 -18.87 9.31 -11.98
N LEU A 141 -17.78 8.79 -11.42
CA LEU A 141 -16.87 7.93 -12.16
C LEU A 141 -17.49 6.54 -12.33
N ARG A 142 -17.67 6.13 -13.59
CA ARG A 142 -18.29 4.87 -14.00
C ARG A 142 -17.38 4.16 -15.01
N LEU A 143 -17.25 2.85 -14.88
CA LEU A 143 -16.46 2.00 -15.77
C LEU A 143 -17.34 0.85 -16.27
N LYS A 144 -17.28 0.54 -17.55
CA LYS A 144 -17.96 -0.65 -18.09
C LYS A 144 -17.20 -1.93 -17.73
N MET A 145 -17.91 -3.05 -17.79
CA MET A 145 -17.28 -4.37 -17.73
C MET A 145 -16.24 -4.53 -18.84
N GLY A 146 -15.06 -5.03 -18.49
CA GLY A 146 -13.91 -5.15 -19.41
C GLY A 146 -13.16 -3.83 -19.69
N GLU A 147 -13.63 -2.70 -19.17
CA GLU A 147 -13.00 -1.41 -19.37
C GLU A 147 -11.84 -1.17 -18.40
N GLY A 148 -10.65 -0.94 -18.94
CA GLY A 148 -9.47 -0.71 -18.11
C GLY A 148 -9.02 -1.96 -17.33
N ILE A 149 -8.07 -1.79 -16.42
CA ILE A 149 -7.62 -2.86 -15.51
C ILE A 149 -8.75 -3.27 -14.55
N THR A 150 -9.49 -2.30 -14.03
CA THR A 150 -10.61 -2.52 -13.10
C THR A 150 -11.73 -3.34 -13.75
N GLY A 151 -12.17 -2.95 -14.95
CA GLY A 151 -13.21 -3.65 -15.69
C GLY A 151 -12.76 -5.02 -16.16
N ALA A 152 -11.48 -5.21 -16.50
CA ALA A 152 -10.94 -6.53 -16.81
C ALA A 152 -10.99 -7.48 -15.60
N ALA A 153 -10.59 -7.00 -14.40
CA ALA A 153 -10.68 -7.80 -13.17
C ALA A 153 -12.13 -8.18 -12.83
N ALA A 154 -13.06 -7.26 -13.08
CA ALA A 154 -14.49 -7.49 -12.92
C ALA A 154 -15.03 -8.54 -13.91
N LEU A 155 -14.68 -8.42 -15.20
CA LEU A 155 -15.13 -9.32 -16.26
C LEU A 155 -14.62 -10.75 -16.04
N ASP A 156 -13.33 -10.89 -15.75
CA ASP A 156 -12.69 -12.19 -15.54
C ASP A 156 -12.99 -12.79 -14.16
N LYS A 157 -13.56 -11.98 -13.25
CA LYS A 157 -13.79 -12.31 -11.84
C LYS A 157 -12.51 -12.82 -11.16
N LYS A 158 -11.37 -12.25 -11.55
CA LYS A 158 -10.04 -12.63 -11.08
C LYS A 158 -9.26 -11.40 -10.64
N PRO A 159 -8.52 -11.50 -9.51
CA PRO A 159 -7.61 -10.44 -9.11
C PRO A 159 -6.53 -10.19 -10.17
N ILE A 160 -6.20 -8.93 -10.40
CA ILE A 160 -5.11 -8.51 -11.28
C ILE A 160 -4.10 -7.72 -10.44
N THR A 161 -2.83 -8.12 -10.51
CA THR A 161 -1.71 -7.42 -9.88
C THR A 161 -0.71 -6.99 -10.95
N LEU A 162 -0.34 -5.73 -10.91
CA LEU A 162 0.60 -5.12 -11.84
C LEU A 162 1.65 -4.34 -11.06
N SER A 163 2.93 -4.64 -11.30
CA SER A 163 4.04 -3.86 -10.74
C SER A 163 4.32 -2.59 -11.55
N ASN A 164 3.84 -2.55 -12.80
CA ASN A 164 3.89 -1.39 -13.70
C ASN A 164 2.62 -1.33 -14.57
N ALA A 165 1.59 -0.63 -14.11
CA ALA A 165 0.32 -0.43 -14.79
C ALA A 165 0.48 0.35 -16.10
N ALA A 166 1.42 1.30 -16.18
CA ALA A 166 1.67 2.07 -17.40
C ALA A 166 2.14 1.21 -18.58
N LYS A 167 2.63 -0.01 -18.32
CA LYS A 167 3.05 -0.97 -19.36
C LYS A 167 1.96 -1.97 -19.75
N ASP A 168 0.83 -2.01 -19.03
CA ASP A 168 -0.26 -2.94 -19.36
C ASP A 168 -1.12 -2.36 -20.49
N PRO A 169 -1.38 -3.12 -21.57
CA PRO A 169 -2.17 -2.65 -22.70
C PRO A 169 -3.64 -2.36 -22.35
N ARG A 170 -4.12 -2.87 -21.21
CA ARG A 170 -5.47 -2.59 -20.69
C ARG A 170 -5.51 -1.31 -19.86
N ASN A 171 -4.38 -0.65 -19.62
CA ASN A 171 -4.37 0.57 -18.84
C ASN A 171 -5.14 1.67 -19.57
N LYS A 172 -6.22 2.13 -18.95
CA LYS A 172 -7.00 3.27 -19.45
C LYS A 172 -6.66 4.46 -18.59
N VAL A 173 -6.03 5.46 -19.19
CA VAL A 173 -5.71 6.71 -18.52
C VAL A 173 -6.95 7.59 -18.50
N PHE A 174 -7.41 7.98 -17.31
CA PHE A 174 -8.36 9.05 -17.15
C PHE A 174 -7.59 10.35 -16.85
N PRO A 175 -7.49 11.30 -17.80
CA PRO A 175 -6.66 12.50 -17.64
C PRO A 175 -7.03 13.34 -16.41
N GLU A 176 -8.31 13.31 -16.02
CA GLU A 176 -8.87 14.01 -14.87
C GLU A 176 -8.41 13.43 -13.53
N LEU A 177 -8.01 12.15 -13.50
CA LEU A 177 -7.64 11.43 -12.29
C LEU A 177 -6.12 11.46 -12.01
N ASN A 178 -5.31 12.03 -12.91
CA ASN A 178 -3.84 12.11 -12.81
C ASN A 178 -3.19 10.75 -12.47
N GLU A 179 -3.74 9.67 -13.05
CA GLU A 179 -3.38 8.29 -12.74
C GLU A 179 -1.98 7.89 -13.22
N ASP A 180 -1.37 8.69 -14.10
CA ASP A 180 -0.04 8.47 -14.68
C ASP A 180 1.08 8.37 -13.64
N ARG A 181 0.81 8.80 -12.42
CA ARG A 181 1.73 8.75 -11.28
C ARG A 181 1.78 7.38 -10.62
N TYR A 182 0.75 6.55 -10.79
CA TYR A 182 0.65 5.25 -10.12
C TYR A 182 1.24 4.15 -10.97
N ASN A 183 2.32 3.57 -10.46
CA ASN A 183 3.07 2.55 -11.15
C ASN A 183 2.56 1.16 -10.82
N SER A 184 2.31 0.82 -9.56
CA SER A 184 1.76 -0.51 -9.22
C SER A 184 0.27 -0.44 -8.89
N MET A 185 -0.46 -1.49 -9.25
CA MET A 185 -1.89 -1.61 -9.01
C MET A 185 -2.27 -3.04 -8.62
N LEU A 186 -3.14 -3.16 -7.62
CA LEU A 186 -3.92 -4.35 -7.30
C LEU A 186 -5.38 -4.02 -7.58
N SER A 187 -6.04 -4.84 -8.40
CA SER A 187 -7.47 -4.79 -8.67
C SER A 187 -8.09 -6.10 -8.23
N TYR A 188 -8.90 -6.07 -7.17
CA TYR A 188 -9.46 -7.25 -6.53
C TYR A 188 -10.99 -7.26 -6.62
N PRO A 189 -11.62 -8.21 -7.33
CA PRO A 189 -13.07 -8.28 -7.46
C PRO A 189 -13.74 -8.76 -6.16
N ILE A 190 -14.86 -8.12 -5.82
CA ILE A 190 -15.74 -8.49 -4.69
C ILE A 190 -16.80 -9.45 -5.23
N ILE A 191 -16.70 -10.73 -4.87
CA ILE A 191 -17.51 -11.80 -5.44
C ILE A 191 -18.25 -12.56 -4.33
N GLY A 192 -19.54 -12.77 -4.51
CA GLY A 192 -20.37 -13.64 -3.67
C GLY A 192 -20.91 -14.82 -4.47
N GLY A 193 -20.42 -16.02 -4.21
CA GLY A 193 -20.72 -17.19 -5.05
C GLY A 193 -20.17 -16.98 -6.46
N ASN A 194 -21.04 -16.92 -7.47
CA ASN A 194 -20.66 -16.62 -8.85
C ASN A 194 -21.02 -15.18 -9.28
N GLN A 195 -21.51 -14.34 -8.37
CA GLN A 195 -21.95 -12.97 -8.69
C GLN A 195 -20.92 -11.92 -8.28
N LEU A 196 -20.69 -10.95 -9.17
CA LEU A 196 -19.84 -9.79 -8.90
C LEU A 196 -20.66 -8.71 -8.20
N TYR A 197 -20.07 -8.07 -7.18
CA TYR A 197 -20.67 -6.96 -6.43
C TYR A 197 -19.85 -5.67 -6.53
N GLY A 198 -18.60 -5.74 -6.99
CA GLY A 198 -17.72 -4.58 -7.09
C GLY A 198 -16.26 -4.96 -7.27
N VAL A 199 -15.38 -3.96 -7.20
CA VAL A 199 -13.92 -4.12 -7.30
C VAL A 199 -13.23 -3.16 -6.34
N ILE A 200 -12.19 -3.65 -5.66
CA ILE A 200 -11.29 -2.86 -4.83
C ILE A 200 -9.99 -2.64 -5.59
N ASN A 201 -9.60 -1.39 -5.74
CA ASN A 201 -8.33 -1.01 -6.32
C ASN A 201 -7.41 -0.43 -5.25
N ALA A 202 -6.17 -0.91 -5.18
CA ALA A 202 -5.09 -0.29 -4.42
C ALA A 202 -3.94 0.06 -5.37
N GLN A 203 -3.45 1.29 -5.30
CA GLN A 203 -2.45 1.82 -6.23
C GLN A 203 -1.28 2.44 -5.47
N CYS A 204 -0.07 2.28 -6.02
CA CYS A 204 1.12 2.91 -5.48
C CYS A 204 1.92 3.59 -6.59
N THR A 205 2.52 4.73 -6.26
CA THR A 205 3.49 5.47 -7.06
C THR A 205 4.82 4.73 -7.18
N SER A 206 5.14 3.84 -6.25
CA SER A 206 6.32 2.98 -6.34
C SER A 206 6.10 1.79 -7.28
N VAL A 207 7.14 1.40 -8.02
CA VAL A 207 7.16 0.12 -8.77
C VAL A 207 7.46 -0.98 -7.76
N ARG A 208 6.45 -1.78 -7.39
CA ARG A 208 6.60 -2.90 -6.45
C ARG A 208 5.69 -4.06 -6.80
N ALA A 209 6.11 -5.27 -6.42
CA ALA A 209 5.24 -6.43 -6.41
C ALA A 209 4.38 -6.39 -5.13
N LEU A 210 3.16 -6.92 -5.22
CA LEU A 210 2.30 -7.08 -4.05
C LEU A 210 2.66 -8.40 -3.34
N PRO A 211 3.09 -8.36 -2.07
CA PRO A 211 3.39 -9.57 -1.32
C PRO A 211 2.13 -10.37 -0.93
N GLU A 212 2.31 -11.64 -0.56
CA GLU A 212 1.22 -12.59 -0.31
C GLU A 212 0.38 -12.24 0.94
N ASP A 213 0.99 -11.64 1.96
CA ASP A 213 0.32 -11.14 3.17
C ASP A 213 -0.70 -10.05 2.81
N GLU A 214 -0.32 -9.12 1.95
CA GLU A 214 -1.19 -8.05 1.44
C GLU A 214 -2.36 -8.58 0.60
N PHE A 215 -2.11 -9.61 -0.21
CA PHE A 215 -3.16 -10.27 -0.98
C PHE A 215 -4.15 -11.04 -0.09
N SER A 216 -3.66 -11.68 0.97
CA SER A 216 -4.51 -12.36 1.96
C SER A 216 -5.38 -11.35 2.71
N PHE A 217 -4.81 -10.21 3.11
CA PHE A 217 -5.54 -9.13 3.75
C PHE A 217 -6.68 -8.62 2.86
N ILE A 218 -6.41 -8.25 1.60
CA ILE A 218 -7.45 -7.72 0.70
C ILE A 218 -8.56 -8.73 0.44
N THR A 219 -8.23 -10.03 0.41
CA THR A 219 -9.19 -11.11 0.24
C THR A 219 -10.22 -11.12 1.38
N ILE A 220 -9.76 -10.91 2.62
CA ILE A 220 -10.65 -10.88 3.79
C ILE A 220 -11.48 -9.59 3.77
N ILE A 221 -10.87 -8.44 3.45
CA ILE A 221 -11.60 -7.18 3.32
C ILE A 221 -12.70 -7.25 2.25
N ALA A 222 -12.43 -7.88 1.10
CA ALA A 222 -13.45 -8.06 0.06
C ALA A 222 -14.65 -8.88 0.57
N LYS A 223 -14.42 -9.94 1.36
CA LYS A 223 -15.50 -10.73 1.99
C LYS A 223 -16.30 -9.90 3.00
N LEU A 224 -15.62 -9.07 3.78
CA LEU A 224 -16.23 -8.18 4.76
C LEU A 224 -17.11 -7.12 4.05
N ILE A 225 -16.59 -6.45 3.02
CA ILE A 225 -17.37 -5.51 2.21
C ILE A 225 -18.59 -6.21 1.57
N LEU A 226 -18.41 -7.42 1.03
CA LEU A 226 -19.52 -8.20 0.47
C LEU A 226 -20.63 -8.42 1.50
N SER A 227 -20.28 -8.77 2.74
CA SER A 227 -21.25 -8.95 3.81
C SER A 227 -22.03 -7.67 4.07
N ALA A 228 -21.35 -6.52 4.13
CA ALA A 228 -21.99 -5.23 4.33
C ALA A 228 -22.95 -4.85 3.19
N ILE A 229 -22.53 -5.08 1.95
CA ILE A 229 -23.38 -4.84 0.76
C ILE A 229 -24.66 -5.68 0.86
N LYS A 230 -24.54 -6.96 1.25
CA LYS A 230 -25.69 -7.86 1.39
C LYS A 230 -26.62 -7.49 2.54
N CYS A 231 -26.12 -6.93 3.63
CA CYS A 231 -26.96 -6.48 4.74
C CYS A 231 -27.71 -5.17 4.44
N ALA A 232 -27.18 -4.35 3.53
CA ALA A 232 -27.77 -3.06 3.14
C ALA A 232 -28.82 -3.18 2.02
N GLN A 233 -28.99 -4.36 1.42
CA GLN A 233 -29.98 -4.69 0.38
C GLN A 233 -31.19 -5.39 0.99
#